data_AF-Q8IAI8-F1
#
_entry.id   AF-Q8IAI8-F1
#
_cell.length_a   1.000
_cell.length_b   1.000
_cell.length_c   1.000
_cell.angle_alpha   90.00
_cell.angle_beta   90.00
_cell.angle_gamma   90.00
#
_symmetry.space_group_name_H-M   'P 1'
#
loop_
_entity.id
_entity.type
_entity.pdbx_description
1 polymer ?
#
loop_
_entity_poly.entity_id
_entity_poly.type
_entity_poly.pdbx_seq_one_letter_code
_entity_poly.pdbx_strand_id
1 'polypeptide(L)'
;EAFGNAKTVRNDNSSRSGKYVRIWIGKHDKRIKGASITNYLLEKSRVTLLSQGERNYHIFYHFLQGLETSQLKTYKLVEKNGNRIDLKNFNYLNQTNVYEISSFPSDKIMIDQIIESFEKMEIDSYQQVAIFKVLSAILYIGNIEFDSSTYTDNTPCSIKNQDIIQTVSELLEINQQDKILKSIIFKIRQVGSQVMETPVNVEECKINRDSLARALYDKMFTWIVQSLNMEILPQNSNPNECLSLGLLDIFGFENFKVNSFEQLCINYTNE
;
A
#
# COMPACT_ATOMS: atom_id res chain seq x y z
N GLU A 1 -4.74 10.96 -2.47
CA GLU A 1 -3.50 11.04 -3.27
C GLU A 1 -2.31 10.40 -2.59
N ALA A 2 -1.96 10.73 -1.34
CA ALA A 2 -0.78 10.17 -0.66
C ALA A 2 -0.60 8.65 -0.79
N PHE A 3 -1.70 7.88 -0.73
CA PHE A 3 -1.71 6.42 -0.87
C PHE A 3 -1.89 5.89 -2.30
N GLY A 4 -2.27 6.74 -3.24
CA GLY A 4 -2.60 6.35 -4.62
C GLY A 4 -1.68 6.96 -5.68
N ASN A 5 -0.81 7.90 -5.30
CA ASN A 5 0.08 8.62 -6.20
C ASN A 5 1.55 8.34 -5.85
N ALA A 6 2.39 8.45 -6.87
CA ALA A 6 3.83 8.29 -6.76
C ALA A 6 4.55 9.14 -7.81
N LYS A 7 5.85 9.33 -7.61
CA LYS A 7 6.71 9.95 -8.62
C LYS A 7 7.08 8.94 -9.69
N THR A 8 6.85 9.32 -10.94
CA THR A 8 7.32 8.64 -12.14
C THR A 8 8.32 9.52 -12.88
N VAL A 9 8.92 8.99 -13.95
CA VAL A 9 9.83 9.77 -14.81
C VAL A 9 9.13 10.91 -15.57
N ARG A 10 7.79 10.92 -15.63
CA ARG A 10 6.99 11.93 -16.36
C ARG A 10 6.27 12.92 -15.45
N ASN A 11 5.94 12.51 -14.22
CA ASN A 11 5.15 13.31 -13.30
C ASN A 11 5.55 13.00 -11.85
N ASP A 12 5.89 14.02 -11.09
CA ASP A 12 6.26 13.92 -9.68
C ASP A 12 5.07 13.49 -8.78
N ASN A 13 3.82 13.72 -9.19
CA ASN A 13 2.59 13.33 -8.49
C ASN A 13 1.66 12.50 -9.38
N SER A 14 2.19 11.48 -10.07
CA SER A 14 1.38 10.63 -10.95
C SER A 14 0.38 9.83 -10.12
N SER A 15 -0.92 9.92 -10.46
CA SER A 15 -1.90 8.92 -10.05
C SER A 15 -1.40 7.54 -10.48
N ARG A 16 -1.37 6.59 -9.54
CA ARG A 16 -1.08 5.14 -9.70
C ARG A 16 -2.32 4.27 -9.35
N SER A 17 -3.48 4.90 -9.27
CA SER A 17 -4.82 4.30 -9.31
C SER A 17 -5.75 5.16 -10.18
N GLY A 18 -6.58 4.56 -11.03
CA GLY A 18 -7.69 5.26 -11.68
C GLY A 18 -8.84 5.47 -10.70
N LYS A 19 -9.58 6.58 -10.83
CA LYS A 19 -10.72 6.91 -9.96
C LYS A 19 -11.90 7.40 -10.79
N TYR A 20 -13.08 6.88 -10.47
CA TYR A 20 -14.36 7.42 -10.94
C TYR A 20 -15.09 8.03 -9.76
N VAL A 21 -15.24 9.35 -9.78
CA VAL A 21 -15.99 10.10 -8.78
C VAL A 21 -17.39 10.33 -9.32
N ARG A 22 -18.39 9.82 -8.62
CA ARG A 22 -19.79 10.08 -8.90
C ARG A 22 -20.31 11.09 -7.89
N ILE A 23 -20.90 12.19 -8.35
CA ILE A 23 -21.55 13.20 -7.51
C ILE A 23 -23.05 13.12 -7.75
N TRP A 24 -23.84 12.99 -6.69
CA TRP A 24 -25.29 13.00 -6.78
C TRP A 24 -25.86 14.39 -6.53
N ILE A 25 -26.80 14.80 -7.37
CA ILE A 25 -27.44 16.12 -7.36
C ILE A 25 -28.95 15.95 -7.30
N GLY A 26 -29.63 16.61 -6.37
CA GLY A 26 -31.08 16.55 -6.26
C GLY A 26 -31.78 17.10 -7.51
N LYS A 27 -32.76 16.36 -8.05
CA LYS A 27 -33.49 16.78 -9.27
C LYS A 27 -34.22 18.11 -9.10
N HIS A 28 -34.78 18.34 -7.91
CA HIS A 28 -35.63 19.51 -7.62
C HIS A 28 -34.83 20.71 -7.10
N ASP A 29 -34.02 20.52 -6.05
CA ASP A 29 -33.30 21.62 -5.40
C ASP A 29 -31.92 21.92 -6.04
N LYS A 30 -31.45 21.06 -6.96
CA LYS A 30 -30.15 21.15 -7.64
C LYS A 30 -28.96 21.18 -6.68
N ARG A 31 -29.11 20.69 -5.45
CA ARG A 31 -28.03 20.65 -4.44
C ARG A 31 -27.30 19.31 -4.47
N ILE A 32 -26.03 19.33 -4.08
CA ILE A 32 -25.23 18.10 -3.88
C ILE A 32 -25.86 17.30 -2.73
N LYS A 33 -26.08 16.01 -2.99
CA LYS A 33 -26.64 15.05 -2.02
C LYS A 33 -25.60 14.10 -1.46
N GLY A 34 -24.48 13.94 -2.15
CA GLY A 34 -23.36 13.12 -1.74
C GLY A 34 -22.47 12.80 -2.94
N ALA A 35 -21.44 12.00 -2.70
CA ALA A 35 -20.52 11.51 -3.71
C ALA A 35 -20.05 10.09 -3.40
N SER A 36 -19.45 9.43 -4.37
CA SER A 36 -18.77 8.14 -4.18
C SER A 36 -17.57 8.05 -5.09
N ILE A 37 -16.55 7.33 -4.65
CA ILE A 37 -15.34 7.07 -5.39
C ILE A 37 -15.26 5.58 -5.66
N THR A 38 -15.13 5.20 -6.93
CA THR A 38 -14.76 3.86 -7.34
C THR A 38 -13.31 3.89 -7.84
N ASN A 39 -12.45 3.10 -7.21
CA ASN A 39 -11.06 3.00 -7.65
C ASN A 39 -10.85 1.81 -8.59
N TYR A 40 -9.98 2.01 -9.56
CA TYR A 40 -9.61 1.05 -10.58
C TYR A 40 -8.09 0.90 -10.62
N LEU A 41 -7.64 -0.35 -10.82
CA LEU A 41 -6.26 -0.66 -11.20
C LEU A 41 -5.21 0.06 -10.34
N LEU A 42 -5.27 -0.11 -9.02
CA LEU A 42 -4.13 0.26 -8.17
C LEU A 42 -2.90 -0.52 -8.65
N GLU A 43 -1.82 0.18 -8.98
CA GLU A 43 -0.55 -0.41 -9.42
C GLU A 43 0.15 -1.07 -8.23
N LYS A 44 -0.31 -2.28 -7.87
CA LYS A 44 0.17 -3.02 -6.70
C LYS A 44 1.65 -3.35 -6.78
N SER A 45 2.16 -3.65 -7.98
CA SER A 45 3.56 -3.99 -8.21
C SER A 45 4.53 -2.91 -7.72
N ARG A 46 4.14 -1.63 -7.79
CA ARG A 46 4.92 -0.48 -7.30
C ARG A 46 5.33 -0.59 -5.83
N VAL A 47 4.52 -1.25 -4.99
CA VAL A 47 4.84 -1.43 -3.57
C VAL A 47 6.17 -2.14 -3.38
N THR A 48 6.52 -3.06 -4.29
CA THR A 48 7.65 -3.99 -4.14
C THR A 48 8.72 -3.82 -5.19
N LEU A 49 8.38 -3.24 -6.34
CA LEU A 49 9.26 -3.13 -7.50
C LEU A 49 9.16 -1.71 -8.08
N LEU A 50 10.30 -1.03 -8.19
CA LEU A 50 10.38 0.33 -8.71
C LEU A 50 11.19 0.38 -10.00
N SER A 51 10.72 1.18 -10.96
CA SER A 51 11.48 1.52 -12.16
C SER A 51 12.51 2.62 -11.86
N GLN A 52 13.66 2.59 -12.54
CA GLN A 52 14.71 3.58 -12.33
C GLN A 52 14.20 5.02 -12.51
N GLY A 53 14.55 5.90 -11.57
CA GLY A 53 14.11 7.30 -11.56
C GLY A 53 12.74 7.54 -10.92
N GLU A 54 12.05 6.48 -10.47
CA GLU A 54 10.75 6.57 -9.82
C GLU A 54 10.81 6.41 -8.29
N ARG A 55 9.70 6.70 -7.60
CA ARG A 55 9.52 6.41 -6.18
C ARG A 55 8.40 5.40 -5.94
N ASN A 56 8.38 4.86 -4.73
CA ASN A 56 7.19 4.20 -4.19
C ASN A 56 6.08 5.24 -3.90
N TYR A 57 4.93 4.80 -3.39
CA TYR A 57 3.83 5.69 -3.02
C TYR A 57 4.27 6.76 -2.02
N HIS A 58 3.76 7.98 -2.20
CA HIS A 58 4.15 9.15 -1.40
C HIS A 58 4.01 8.95 0.10
N ILE A 59 2.97 8.22 0.51
CA ILE A 59 2.69 7.95 1.91
C ILE A 59 3.87 7.34 2.64
N PHE A 60 4.66 6.44 2.04
CA PHE A 60 5.81 5.84 2.74
C PHE A 60 6.83 6.90 3.15
N TYR A 61 7.07 7.90 2.30
CA TYR A 61 8.04 8.97 2.55
C TYR A 61 7.49 9.97 3.56
N HIS A 62 6.24 10.42 3.38
CA HIS A 62 5.60 11.37 4.30
C HIS A 62 5.42 10.78 5.71
N PHE A 63 5.00 9.51 5.80
CA PHE A 63 4.85 8.77 7.04
C PHE A 63 6.18 8.62 7.77
N LEU A 64 7.23 8.18 7.05
CA LEU A 64 8.55 8.06 7.63
C LEU A 64 8.98 9.47 8.03
N GLN A 65 9.33 10.35 7.10
CA GLN A 65 10.05 11.59 7.39
C GLN A 65 9.22 12.65 8.13
N GLY A 66 7.90 12.65 7.98
CA GLY A 66 7.03 13.68 8.53
C GLY A 66 6.65 13.48 10.00
N LEU A 67 6.57 12.24 10.49
CA LEU A 67 6.23 11.98 11.88
C LEU A 67 7.40 12.27 12.82
N GLU A 68 7.07 12.66 14.06
CA GLU A 68 8.08 12.84 15.10
C GLU A 68 8.71 11.50 15.52
N THR A 69 9.98 11.53 15.91
CA THR A 69 10.70 10.34 16.38
C THR A 69 9.99 9.65 17.56
N SER A 70 9.31 10.42 18.41
CA SER A 70 8.49 9.92 19.52
C SER A 70 7.37 9.00 19.03
N GLN A 71 6.65 9.43 17.98
CA GLN A 71 5.54 8.70 17.36
C GLN A 71 6.03 7.45 16.61
N LEU A 72 7.19 7.55 15.94
CA LEU A 72 7.78 6.44 15.18
C LEU A 72 8.11 5.20 16.03
N LYS A 73 8.31 5.36 17.34
CA LYS A 73 8.52 4.23 18.26
C LYS A 73 7.35 3.25 18.24
N THR A 74 6.12 3.75 18.15
CA THR A 74 4.89 2.94 18.05
C THR A 74 4.91 2.04 16.81
N TYR A 75 5.54 2.51 15.74
CA TYR A 75 5.63 1.81 14.47
C TYR A 75 6.93 1.01 14.31
N LYS A 76 7.74 0.92 15.37
CA LYS A 76 9.06 0.25 15.39
C LYS A 76 10.12 0.92 14.51
N LEU A 77 9.92 2.15 14.06
CA LEU A 77 10.77 2.83 13.08
C LEU A 77 11.90 3.67 13.71
N VAL A 78 12.36 3.25 14.89
CA VAL A 78 13.42 3.91 15.66
C VAL A 78 14.48 2.89 16.02
N GLU A 79 15.74 3.20 15.73
CA GLU A 79 16.90 2.40 16.07
C GLU A 79 17.15 2.36 17.59
N LYS A 80 17.99 1.41 18.04
CA LYS A 80 18.37 1.28 19.46
C LYS A 80 19.05 2.53 20.03
N ASN A 81 19.71 3.32 19.18
CA ASN A 81 20.36 4.58 19.55
C ASN A 81 19.37 5.75 19.72
N GLY A 82 18.07 5.53 19.46
CA GLY A 82 17.02 6.54 19.55
C GLY A 82 16.79 7.36 18.28
N ASN A 83 17.57 7.12 17.22
CA ASN A 83 17.40 7.78 15.93
C ASN A 83 16.34 7.10 15.08
N ARG A 84 15.72 7.88 14.19
CA ARG A 84 14.87 7.36 13.11
C ARG A 84 15.64 6.37 12.23
N ILE A 85 14.98 5.32 11.77
CA ILE A 85 15.53 4.45 10.72
C ILE A 85 15.58 5.22 9.39
N ASP A 86 16.73 5.20 8.71
CA ASP A 86 16.90 5.82 7.40
C ASP A 86 16.02 5.12 6.35
N LEU A 87 15.37 5.90 5.47
CA LEU A 87 14.62 5.42 4.30
C LEU A 87 15.44 4.42 3.46
N LYS A 88 16.76 4.64 3.37
CA LYS A 88 17.71 3.80 2.62
C LYS A 88 17.81 2.38 3.15
N ASN A 89 17.42 2.14 4.40
CA ASN A 89 17.46 0.83 5.03
C ASN A 89 16.24 -0.03 4.65
N PHE A 90 15.28 0.49 3.88
CA PHE A 90 14.13 -0.28 3.41
C PHE A 90 14.26 -0.66 1.93
N ASN A 91 14.27 -1.97 1.65
CA ASN A 91 14.44 -2.53 0.31
C ASN A 91 13.35 -2.11 -0.68
N TYR A 92 12.15 -1.78 -0.20
CA TYR A 92 11.06 -1.27 -1.05
C TYR A 92 11.15 0.23 -1.36
N LEU A 93 12.08 0.96 -0.73
CA LEU A 93 12.27 2.40 -0.94
C LEU A 93 13.63 2.75 -1.55
N ASN A 94 14.62 1.86 -1.49
CA ASN A 94 16.01 2.15 -1.87
C ASN A 94 16.43 1.71 -3.28
N GLN A 95 15.54 1.10 -4.06
CA GLN A 95 15.86 0.48 -5.36
C GLN A 95 16.32 1.49 -6.42
N THR A 96 15.86 2.74 -6.33
CA THR A 96 16.06 3.76 -7.39
C THR A 96 16.97 4.92 -6.96
N ASN A 97 17.34 4.97 -5.68
CA ASN A 97 18.03 6.10 -5.05
C ASN A 97 17.30 7.47 -5.16
N VAL A 98 15.98 7.47 -5.38
CA VAL A 98 15.16 8.68 -5.41
C VAL A 98 14.35 8.78 -4.12
N TYR A 99 14.69 9.75 -3.27
CA TYR A 99 14.05 9.90 -1.95
C TYR A 99 13.25 11.19 -1.82
N GLU A 100 13.62 12.25 -2.53
CA GLU A 100 13.02 13.58 -2.40
C GLU A 100 12.34 14.04 -3.70
N ILE A 101 11.39 14.95 -3.55
CA ILE A 101 10.74 15.67 -4.65
C ILE A 101 10.77 17.15 -4.31
N SER A 102 11.52 17.93 -5.09
CA SER A 102 11.70 19.37 -4.86
C SER A 102 10.41 20.17 -5.04
N SER A 103 9.44 19.66 -5.81
CA SER A 103 8.16 20.32 -6.07
C SER A 103 7.13 20.13 -4.95
N PHE A 104 7.40 19.26 -3.96
CA PHE A 104 6.46 18.98 -2.87
C PHE A 104 6.76 19.83 -1.63
N PRO A 105 5.75 20.16 -0.82
CA PRO A 105 5.95 20.63 0.55
C PRO A 105 6.77 19.62 1.37
N SER A 106 7.27 20.05 2.53
CA SER A 106 8.00 19.15 3.43
C SER A 106 7.12 17.97 3.86
N ASP A 107 7.75 16.82 4.11
CA ASP A 107 7.06 15.60 4.55
C ASP A 107 6.24 15.82 5.83
N LYS A 108 6.67 16.74 6.70
CA LYS A 108 5.93 17.15 7.90
C LYS A 108 4.59 17.82 7.56
N ILE A 109 4.59 18.77 6.62
CA ILE A 109 3.35 19.43 6.19
C ILE A 109 2.41 18.40 5.55
N MET A 110 2.96 17.51 4.73
CA MET A 110 2.17 16.49 4.04
C MET A 110 1.53 15.49 5.02
N ILE A 111 2.25 15.03 6.05
CA ILE A 111 1.68 14.12 7.04
C ILE A 111 0.60 14.79 7.89
N ASP A 112 0.77 16.07 8.24
CA ASP A 112 -0.23 16.81 9.02
C ASP A 112 -1.55 16.95 8.23
N GLN A 113 -1.46 17.23 6.92
CA GLN A 113 -2.63 17.26 6.03
C GLN A 113 -3.31 15.89 5.89
N ILE A 114 -2.53 14.80 5.88
CA ILE A 114 -3.06 13.43 5.82
C ILE A 114 -3.83 13.11 7.10
N ILE A 115 -3.30 13.46 8.27
CA ILE A 115 -3.96 13.25 9.57
C ILE A 115 -5.25 14.07 9.65
N GLU A 116 -5.22 15.35 9.27
CA GLU A 116 -6.42 16.20 9.22
C GLU A 116 -7.48 15.63 8.24
N SER A 117 -7.04 15.06 7.13
CA SER A 117 -7.94 14.41 6.16
C SER A 117 -8.58 13.15 6.76
N PHE A 118 -7.82 12.35 7.51
CA PHE A 118 -8.37 11.18 8.21
C PHE A 118 -9.41 11.58 9.26
N GLU A 119 -9.18 12.65 10.02
CA GLU A 119 -10.17 13.16 10.98
C GLU A 119 -11.47 13.58 10.29
N LYS A 120 -11.38 14.26 9.14
CA LYS A 120 -12.53 14.64 8.31
C LYS A 120 -13.27 13.44 7.70
N MET A 121 -12.60 12.31 7.58
CA MET A 121 -13.15 11.04 7.08
C MET A 121 -13.68 10.16 8.22
N GLU A 122 -13.78 10.70 9.44
CA GLU A 122 -14.15 9.97 10.67
C GLU A 122 -13.27 8.73 10.94
N ILE A 123 -12.03 8.73 10.42
CA ILE A 123 -11.03 7.72 10.74
C ILE A 123 -10.39 8.08 12.07
N ASP A 124 -10.82 7.38 13.12
CA ASP A 124 -10.36 7.62 14.49
C ASP A 124 -8.87 7.33 14.69
N SER A 125 -8.33 7.77 15.83
CA SER A 125 -6.90 7.63 16.14
C SER A 125 -6.42 6.18 16.20
N TYR A 126 -7.27 5.24 16.61
CA TYR A 126 -6.93 3.82 16.64
C TYR A 126 -6.79 3.26 15.22
N GLN A 127 -7.72 3.63 14.33
CA GLN A 127 -7.68 3.26 12.91
C GLN A 127 -6.49 3.91 12.20
N GLN A 128 -6.18 5.17 12.47
CA GLN A 128 -4.98 5.83 11.92
C GLN A 128 -3.69 5.11 12.33
N VAL A 129 -3.58 4.73 13.61
CA VAL A 129 -2.44 3.94 14.10
C VAL A 129 -2.37 2.59 13.37
N ALA A 130 -3.50 1.91 13.14
CA ALA A 130 -3.54 0.66 12.40
C ALA A 130 -3.04 0.81 10.95
N ILE A 131 -3.46 1.87 10.25
CA ILE A 131 -2.98 2.18 8.88
C ILE A 131 -1.45 2.35 8.88
N PHE A 132 -0.92 3.13 9.81
CA PHE A 132 0.52 3.37 9.91
C PHE A 132 1.31 2.13 10.34
N LYS A 133 0.74 1.27 11.20
CA LYS A 133 1.32 -0.04 11.52
C LYS A 133 1.40 -0.95 10.29
N VAL A 134 0.37 -0.98 9.44
CA VAL A 134 0.37 -1.75 8.18
C VAL A 134 1.45 -1.24 7.23
N LEU A 135 1.60 0.09 7.07
CA LEU A 135 2.68 0.68 6.28
C LEU A 135 4.06 0.27 6.79
N SER A 136 4.29 0.34 8.10
CA SER A 136 5.54 -0.11 8.71
C SER A 136 5.79 -1.61 8.48
N ALA A 137 4.77 -2.44 8.66
CA ALA A 137 4.87 -3.89 8.43
C ALA A 137 5.27 -4.20 6.99
N ILE A 138 4.72 -3.49 6.00
CA ILE A 138 5.09 -3.66 4.58
C ILE A 138 6.58 -3.37 4.36
N LEU A 139 7.12 -2.31 4.97
CA LEU A 139 8.53 -1.96 4.86
C LEU A 139 9.44 -3.04 5.48
N TYR A 140 9.07 -3.55 6.66
CA TYR A 140 9.78 -4.66 7.31
C TYR A 140 9.70 -5.95 6.49
N ILE A 141 8.55 -6.28 5.92
CA ILE A 141 8.38 -7.44 5.03
C ILE A 141 9.38 -7.39 3.88
N GLY A 142 9.61 -6.22 3.27
CA GLY A 142 10.59 -6.06 2.18
C GLY A 142 12.05 -6.36 2.57
N ASN A 143 12.36 -6.28 3.86
CA ASN A 143 13.69 -6.54 4.40
C ASN A 143 13.92 -7.99 4.81
N ILE A 144 12.93 -8.89 4.67
CA ILE A 144 13.11 -10.31 4.95
C ILE A 144 14.15 -10.90 3.99
N GLU A 145 15.19 -11.50 4.56
CA GLU A 145 16.29 -12.14 3.85
C GLU A 145 16.24 -13.66 4.00
N PHE A 146 16.46 -14.34 2.88
CA PHE A 146 16.42 -15.80 2.81
C PHE A 146 17.82 -16.40 2.70
N ASP A 147 17.99 -17.59 3.25
CA ASP A 147 19.16 -18.43 3.03
C ASP A 147 18.76 -19.65 2.20
N SER A 148 19.32 -19.74 0.99
CA SER A 148 19.09 -20.85 0.06
C SER A 148 19.80 -22.13 0.46
N SER A 149 20.81 -22.07 1.35
CA SER A 149 21.65 -23.23 1.67
C SER A 149 20.89 -24.34 2.41
N THR A 150 19.74 -24.02 3.02
CA THR A 150 18.92 -24.99 3.76
C THR A 150 17.88 -25.71 2.90
N TYR A 151 17.68 -25.28 1.65
CA TYR A 151 16.59 -25.77 0.81
C TYR A 151 16.82 -27.20 0.33
N THR A 152 15.85 -28.07 0.60
CA THR A 152 15.73 -29.42 0.02
C THR A 152 14.27 -29.71 -0.31
N ASP A 153 13.97 -30.81 -0.99
CA ASP A 153 12.59 -31.21 -1.29
C ASP A 153 11.69 -31.33 -0.04
N ASN A 154 12.30 -31.56 1.14
CA ASN A 154 11.60 -31.71 2.41
C ASN A 154 11.86 -30.56 3.42
N THR A 155 12.72 -29.59 3.08
CA THR A 155 13.14 -28.53 4.01
C THR A 155 13.07 -27.16 3.33
N PRO A 156 12.35 -26.18 3.89
CA PRO A 156 12.23 -24.86 3.29
C PRO A 156 13.52 -24.05 3.38
N CYS A 157 13.58 -22.98 2.60
CA CYS A 157 14.56 -21.93 2.83
C CYS A 157 14.38 -21.34 4.24
N SER A 158 15.49 -21.04 4.91
CA SER A 158 15.46 -20.38 6.21
C SER A 158 15.46 -18.86 6.05
N ILE A 159 14.94 -18.15 7.06
CA ILE A 159 14.96 -16.69 7.14
C ILE A 159 16.15 -16.29 8.02
N LYS A 160 17.03 -15.44 7.50
CA LYS A 160 18.27 -15.02 8.20
C LYS A 160 17.98 -14.08 9.38
N ASN A 161 17.01 -13.18 9.19
CA ASN A 161 16.64 -12.12 10.12
C ASN A 161 15.23 -12.35 10.68
N GLN A 162 15.09 -13.39 11.51
CA GLN A 162 13.80 -13.79 12.09
C GLN A 162 13.18 -12.72 13.02
N ASP A 163 13.98 -11.79 13.55
CA ASP A 163 13.51 -10.65 14.34
C ASP A 163 12.55 -9.73 13.56
N ILE A 164 12.69 -9.69 12.23
CA ILE A 164 11.73 -9.00 11.36
C ILE A 164 10.35 -9.66 11.42
N ILE A 165 10.27 -10.98 11.48
CA ILE A 165 8.98 -11.70 11.56
C ILE A 165 8.27 -11.35 12.87
N GLN A 166 9.00 -11.32 13.99
CA GLN A 166 8.48 -10.87 15.27
C GLN A 166 7.95 -9.43 15.18
N THR A 167 8.72 -8.53 14.58
CA THR A 167 8.35 -7.11 14.39
C THR A 167 7.07 -6.98 13.56
N VAL A 168 6.97 -7.70 12.44
CA VAL A 168 5.78 -7.73 11.58
C VAL A 168 4.58 -8.30 12.33
N SER A 169 4.77 -9.37 13.10
CA SER A 169 3.70 -10.00 13.90
C SER A 169 3.14 -9.04 14.95
N GLU A 170 4.00 -8.27 15.62
CA GLU A 170 3.60 -7.25 16.59
C GLU A 170 2.85 -6.07 15.93
N LEU A 171 3.34 -5.61 14.78
CA LEU A 171 2.70 -4.51 14.04
C LEU A 171 1.33 -4.90 13.50
N LEU A 172 1.18 -6.14 13.00
CA LEU A 172 -0.08 -6.65 12.47
C LEU A 172 -0.98 -7.28 13.53
N GLU A 173 -0.53 -7.30 14.79
CA GLU A 173 -1.26 -7.87 15.94
C GLU A 173 -1.66 -9.35 15.72
N ILE A 174 -0.75 -10.11 15.10
CA ILE A 174 -0.92 -11.53 14.82
C ILE A 174 -0.26 -12.33 15.96
N ASN A 175 -1.06 -13.10 16.69
CA ASN A 175 -0.56 -13.93 17.80
C ASN A 175 0.26 -15.16 17.33
N GLN A 176 0.09 -15.57 16.08
CA GLN A 176 0.65 -16.81 15.53
C GLN A 176 1.75 -16.50 14.50
N GLN A 177 2.90 -16.02 14.98
CA GLN A 177 4.06 -15.67 14.15
C GLN A 177 4.47 -16.80 13.17
N ASP A 178 4.33 -18.06 13.59
CA ASP A 178 4.66 -19.24 12.78
C ASP A 178 3.82 -19.30 11.50
N LYS A 179 2.60 -18.75 11.51
CA LYS A 179 1.75 -18.67 10.30
C LYS A 179 2.28 -17.67 9.29
N ILE A 180 2.85 -16.55 9.73
CA ILE A 180 3.48 -15.57 8.83
C ILE A 180 4.68 -16.26 8.18
N LEU A 181 5.55 -16.86 8.98
CA LEU A 181 6.72 -17.58 8.51
C LEU A 181 6.34 -18.70 7.52
N LYS A 182 5.37 -19.55 7.89
CA LYS A 182 4.87 -20.62 7.01
C LYS A 182 4.32 -20.10 5.70
N SER A 183 3.56 -19.01 5.70
CA SER A 183 2.98 -18.45 4.46
C SER A 183 4.02 -17.90 3.49
N ILE A 184 5.22 -17.59 3.98
CA ILE A 184 6.35 -17.13 3.15
C ILE A 184 7.14 -18.32 2.59
N ILE A 185 7.45 -19.32 3.42
CA ILE A 185 8.40 -20.40 3.07
C ILE A 185 7.75 -21.73 2.65
N PHE A 186 6.43 -21.84 2.73
CA PHE A 186 5.66 -22.97 2.22
C PHE A 186 4.58 -22.53 1.23
N LYS A 187 4.29 -23.42 0.28
CA LYS A 187 3.09 -23.37 -0.55
C LYS A 187 2.06 -24.32 0.04
N ILE A 188 0.95 -23.76 0.54
CA ILE A 188 -0.16 -24.53 1.13
C ILE A 188 -1.19 -24.81 0.05
N ARG A 189 -1.55 -26.08 -0.15
CA ARG A 189 -2.58 -26.52 -1.11
C ARG A 189 -3.60 -27.38 -0.40
N GLN A 190 -4.89 -27.13 -0.65
CA GLN A 190 -5.96 -28.00 -0.18
C GLN A 190 -6.43 -28.89 -1.34
N VAL A 191 -6.31 -30.21 -1.15
CA VAL A 191 -6.77 -31.23 -2.11
C VAL A 191 -7.81 -32.08 -1.41
N GLY A 192 -9.09 -31.81 -1.68
CA GLY A 192 -10.21 -32.40 -0.93
C GLY A 192 -10.16 -31.99 0.54
N SER A 193 -10.07 -32.98 1.44
CA SER A 193 -9.94 -32.77 2.89
C SER A 193 -8.48 -32.68 3.38
N GLN A 194 -7.49 -32.90 2.51
CA GLN A 194 -6.08 -32.88 2.89
C GLN A 194 -5.45 -31.52 2.62
N VAL A 195 -4.69 -31.02 3.60
CA VAL A 195 -3.85 -29.83 3.45
C VAL A 195 -2.41 -30.29 3.25
N MET A 196 -1.84 -29.96 2.09
CA MET A 196 -0.45 -30.23 1.76
C MET A 196 0.38 -28.97 1.93
N GLU A 197 1.48 -29.07 2.67
CA GLU A 197 2.49 -28.03 2.80
C GLU A 197 3.72 -28.44 1.98
N THR A 198 4.09 -27.66 0.97
CA THR A 198 5.28 -27.91 0.15
C THR A 198 6.33 -26.83 0.41
N PRO A 199 7.56 -27.18 0.85
CA PRO A 199 8.65 -26.23 0.96
C PRO A 199 8.91 -25.50 -0.36
N VAL A 200 9.18 -24.20 -0.32
CA VAL A 200 9.47 -23.40 -1.52
C VAL A 200 10.92 -22.95 -1.58
N ASN A 201 11.43 -22.75 -2.80
CA ASN A 201 12.78 -22.23 -3.04
C ASN A 201 12.85 -20.72 -2.78
N VAL A 202 14.06 -20.14 -2.80
CA VAL A 202 14.25 -18.71 -2.46
C VAL A 202 13.51 -17.75 -3.40
N GLU A 203 13.39 -18.09 -4.68
CA GLU A 203 12.68 -17.23 -5.63
C GLU A 203 11.17 -17.22 -5.35
N GLU A 204 10.60 -18.39 -5.05
CA GLU A 204 9.21 -18.50 -4.60
C GLU A 204 8.98 -17.81 -3.24
N CYS A 205 9.93 -17.90 -2.30
CA CYS A 205 9.87 -17.15 -1.03
C CYS A 205 9.80 -15.64 -1.26
N LYS A 206 10.62 -15.10 -2.17
CA LYS A 206 10.57 -13.68 -2.55
C LYS A 206 9.23 -13.32 -3.17
N ILE A 207 8.68 -14.17 -4.06
CA ILE A 207 7.35 -13.97 -4.65
C ILE A 207 6.27 -13.94 -3.56
N ASN A 208 6.31 -14.86 -2.60
CA ASN A 208 5.34 -14.91 -1.50
C ASN A 208 5.42 -13.68 -0.60
N ARG A 209 6.65 -13.28 -0.21
CA ARG A 209 6.93 -12.05 0.56
C ARG A 209 6.38 -10.81 -0.15
N ASP A 210 6.69 -10.66 -1.43
CA ASP A 210 6.24 -9.51 -2.23
C ASP A 210 4.71 -9.53 -2.41
N SER A 211 4.13 -10.71 -2.63
CA SER A 211 2.67 -10.88 -2.75
C SER A 211 1.94 -10.50 -1.46
N LEU A 212 2.50 -10.85 -0.30
CA LEU A 212 1.97 -10.44 1.00
C LEU A 212 1.99 -8.92 1.16
N ALA A 213 3.13 -8.28 0.85
CA ALA A 213 3.26 -6.82 0.92
C ALA A 213 2.26 -6.10 0.00
N ARG A 214 2.12 -6.56 -1.25
CA ARG A 214 1.14 -6.04 -2.22
C ARG A 214 -0.30 -6.21 -1.74
N ALA A 215 -0.63 -7.37 -1.18
CA ALA A 215 -1.97 -7.67 -0.69
C ALA A 215 -2.33 -6.80 0.53
N LEU A 216 -1.41 -6.59 1.47
CA LEU A 216 -1.61 -5.70 2.61
C LEU A 216 -1.88 -4.26 2.16
N TYR A 217 -1.08 -3.75 1.22
CA TYR A 217 -1.26 -2.40 0.69
C TYR A 217 -2.59 -2.25 -0.03
N ASP A 218 -2.95 -3.21 -0.89
CA ASP A 218 -4.22 -3.23 -1.64
C ASP A 218 -5.45 -3.22 -0.71
N LYS A 219 -5.42 -4.06 0.33
CA LYS A 219 -6.50 -4.14 1.32
C LYS A 219 -6.61 -2.86 2.15
N MET A 220 -5.49 -2.31 2.60
CA MET A 220 -5.46 -1.04 3.31
C MET A 220 -5.98 0.12 2.44
N PHE A 221 -5.52 0.23 1.21
CA PHE A 221 -5.98 1.27 0.27
C PHE A 221 -7.47 1.14 -0.03
N THR A 222 -7.94 -0.08 -0.30
CA THR A 222 -9.36 -0.36 -0.52
C THR A 222 -10.19 0.03 0.69
N TRP A 223 -9.72 -0.30 1.90
CA TRP A 223 -10.39 0.05 3.14
C TRP A 223 -10.47 1.57 3.33
N ILE A 224 -9.39 2.32 3.13
CA ILE A 224 -9.39 3.80 3.23
C ILE A 224 -10.47 4.41 2.32
N VAL A 225 -10.62 3.87 1.11
CA VAL A 225 -11.57 4.36 0.11
C VAL A 225 -13.00 4.00 0.48
N GLN A 226 -13.20 2.81 1.06
CA GLN A 226 -14.49 2.42 1.63
C GLN A 226 -14.88 3.31 2.80
N SER A 227 -13.95 3.61 3.71
CA SER A 227 -14.15 4.54 4.83
C SER A 227 -14.56 5.93 4.33
N LEU A 228 -13.86 6.47 3.33
CA LEU A 228 -14.27 7.73 2.70
C LEU A 228 -15.70 7.65 2.17
N ASN A 229 -16.02 6.60 1.40
CA ASN A 229 -17.34 6.43 0.82
C ASN A 229 -18.46 6.36 1.86
N MET A 230 -18.23 5.74 3.02
CA MET A 230 -19.24 5.70 4.09
C MET A 230 -19.65 7.11 4.53
N GLU A 231 -18.71 8.05 4.57
CA GLU A 231 -18.97 9.45 4.97
C GLU A 231 -19.61 10.30 3.87
N ILE A 232 -19.20 10.11 2.61
CA ILE A 232 -19.63 10.99 1.51
C ILE A 232 -20.86 10.48 0.75
N LEU A 233 -21.25 9.21 0.93
CA LEU A 233 -22.41 8.65 0.23
C LEU A 233 -23.71 9.40 0.61
N PRO A 234 -24.67 9.54 -0.34
CA PRO A 234 -25.93 10.19 -0.05
C PRO A 234 -26.72 9.44 1.04
N GLN A 235 -26.85 10.05 2.22
CA GLN A 235 -27.70 9.49 3.27
C GLN A 235 -29.17 9.70 2.91
N ASN A 236 -29.98 8.64 3.03
CA ASN A 236 -31.45 8.68 2.90
C ASN A 236 -32.00 9.30 1.60
N SER A 237 -31.24 9.26 0.50
CA SER A 237 -31.68 9.81 -0.77
C SER A 237 -32.34 8.75 -1.65
N ASN A 238 -33.57 8.99 -2.09
CA ASN A 238 -34.22 8.14 -3.09
C ASN A 238 -33.43 8.23 -4.42
N PRO A 239 -32.88 7.11 -4.95
CA PRO A 239 -32.12 7.12 -6.20
C PRO A 239 -32.89 7.74 -7.37
N ASN A 240 -34.21 7.59 -7.37
CA ASN A 240 -35.10 8.13 -8.41
C ASN A 240 -35.23 9.66 -8.37
N GLU A 241 -34.85 10.30 -7.27
CA GLU A 241 -34.92 11.77 -7.08
C GLU A 241 -33.57 12.46 -7.31
N CYS A 242 -32.52 11.69 -7.64
CA CYS A 242 -31.18 12.21 -7.88
C CYS A 242 -30.81 12.11 -9.37
N LEU A 243 -30.04 13.10 -9.83
CA LEU A 243 -29.17 13.02 -11.00
C LEU A 243 -27.77 12.62 -10.53
N SER A 244 -26.93 12.14 -11.44
CA SER A 244 -25.52 11.87 -11.15
C SER A 244 -24.61 12.51 -12.20
N LEU A 245 -23.54 13.15 -11.75
CA LEU A 245 -22.42 13.61 -12.57
C LEU A 245 -21.22 12.69 -12.31
N GLY A 246 -20.66 12.12 -13.38
CA GLY A 246 -19.50 11.25 -13.33
C GLY A 246 -18.24 11.99 -13.77
N LEU A 247 -17.19 11.92 -12.96
CA LEU A 247 -15.85 12.40 -13.27
C LEU A 247 -14.93 11.18 -13.31
N LEU A 248 -14.39 10.87 -14.48
CA LEU A 248 -13.41 9.82 -14.65
C LEU A 248 -12.02 10.46 -14.72
N ASP A 249 -11.16 10.08 -13.78
CA ASP A 249 -9.74 10.45 -13.75
C ASP A 249 -8.93 9.15 -13.74
N ILE A 250 -8.37 8.82 -14.89
CA ILE A 250 -7.59 7.60 -15.12
C ILE A 250 -6.23 7.96 -15.69
N PHE A 251 -5.31 7.00 -15.66
CA PHE A 251 -4.01 7.15 -16.31
C PHE A 251 -4.20 7.45 -17.80
N GLY A 252 -3.42 8.40 -18.31
CA GLY A 252 -3.25 8.55 -19.74
C GLY A 252 -2.43 7.39 -20.32
N PHE A 253 -2.37 7.33 -21.64
CA PHE A 253 -1.60 6.32 -22.38
C PHE A 253 -0.11 6.29 -21.95
N GLU A 254 0.40 5.11 -21.62
CA GLU A 254 1.78 4.89 -21.17
C GLU A 254 2.59 4.13 -22.22
N ASN A 255 3.84 4.55 -22.44
CA ASN A 255 4.78 3.84 -23.31
C ASN A 255 6.20 4.04 -22.79
N PHE A 256 6.74 3.04 -22.12
CA PHE A 256 8.07 3.02 -21.55
C PHE A 256 9.00 2.07 -22.32
N LYS A 257 10.28 2.04 -21.93
CA LYS A 257 11.26 1.11 -22.51
C LYS A 257 10.88 -0.36 -22.27
N VAL A 258 10.25 -0.66 -21.13
CA VAL A 258 9.68 -1.96 -20.79
C VAL A 258 8.25 -1.71 -20.31
N ASN A 259 7.28 -2.32 -20.99
CA ASN A 259 5.86 -2.25 -20.63
C ASN A 259 5.43 -3.61 -20.08
N SER A 260 4.84 -3.62 -18.88
CA SER A 260 4.33 -4.84 -18.23
C SER A 260 2.82 -5.00 -18.50
N PHE A 261 2.22 -6.01 -17.90
CA PHE A 261 0.78 -6.23 -17.90
C PHE A 261 0.00 -4.99 -17.42
N GLU A 262 0.53 -4.24 -16.46
CA GLU A 262 -0.08 -3.00 -15.97
C GLU A 262 -0.24 -1.95 -17.07
N GLN A 263 0.80 -1.71 -17.89
CA GLN A 263 0.71 -0.78 -19.02
C GLN A 263 -0.29 -1.27 -20.08
N LEU A 264 -0.38 -2.58 -20.31
CA LEU A 264 -1.41 -3.15 -21.19
C LEU A 264 -2.82 -2.81 -20.67
N CYS A 265 -3.10 -3.03 -19.39
CA CYS A 265 -4.40 -2.69 -18.79
C CYS A 265 -4.70 -1.18 -18.89
N ILE A 266 -3.70 -0.34 -18.64
CA ILE A 266 -3.84 1.13 -18.75
C ILE A 266 -4.17 1.54 -20.18
N ASN A 267 -3.39 1.09 -21.16
CA ASN A 267 -3.56 1.47 -22.55
C ASN A 267 -4.84 0.90 -23.14
N TYR A 268 -5.22 -0.34 -22.78
CA TYR A 268 -6.50 -0.92 -23.18
C TYR A 268 -7.71 -0.19 -22.60
N THR A 269 -7.59 0.40 -21.39
CA THR A 269 -8.67 1.23 -20.82
C THR A 269 -8.81 2.59 -21.52
N ASN A 270 -7.75 3.06 -22.18
CA ASN A 270 -7.78 4.31 -22.94
C ASN A 270 -8.38 4.15 -24.36
N GLU A 271 -8.36 2.94 -24.91
CA GLU A 271 -9.07 2.57 -26.16
C GLU A 271 -10.57 2.34 -25.91
#